data_AF-A0A0C2YK23-F1
#
_entry.id   AF-A0A0C2YK23-F1
#
_cell.length_a   1.000
_cell.length_b   1.000
_cell.length_c   1.000
_cell.angle_alpha   90.00
_cell.angle_beta   90.00
_cell.angle_gamma   90.00
#
_symmetry.space_group_name_H-M   'P 1'
#
loop_
_entity.id
_entity.type
_entity.pdbx_description
1 polymer ?
#
loop_
_entity_poly.entity_id
_entity_poly.type
_entity_poly.pdbx_seq_one_letter_code
_entity_poly.pdbx_strand_id
1 'polypeptide(L)'
;MNPTTYARVAFILNKEKINIKKVALKELIPGRVTFLSLEWQQEGLLHLLNIYAPNDLWMHPEFWSELEEKWRSVNLSSPTFMLGDFNLTEDPLDHAPTHSNHEPAVSALRDCSQALNVQDTW
;
A
#
# COMPACT_ATOMS: atom_id res chain seq x y z
N MET A 1 -9.24 -10.11 26.52
CA MET A 1 -8.96 -9.73 25.11
C MET A 1 -9.81 -8.51 24.79
N ASN A 2 -9.18 -7.36 24.51
CA ASN A 2 -9.89 -6.15 24.11
C ASN A 2 -10.23 -6.23 22.60
N PRO A 3 -11.48 -6.01 22.15
CA PRO A 3 -11.86 -6.24 20.75
C PRO A 3 -11.53 -5.10 19.76
N THR A 4 -10.89 -4.01 20.19
CA THR A 4 -11.14 -2.71 19.55
C THR A 4 -10.05 -2.13 18.63
N THR A 5 -8.99 -2.84 18.25
CA THR A 5 -8.02 -2.23 17.31
C THR A 5 -7.24 -3.27 16.52
N TYR A 6 -7.92 -3.93 15.58
CA TYR A 6 -7.22 -4.59 14.47
C TYR A 6 -7.11 -3.59 13.33
N ALA A 7 -5.88 -3.13 13.08
CA ALA A 7 -5.50 -2.46 11.84
C ALA A 7 -5.91 -3.33 10.65
N ARG A 8 -6.75 -2.82 9.75
CA ARG A 8 -7.28 -3.57 8.59
C ARG A 8 -7.47 -2.67 7.38
N VAL A 9 -7.22 -3.25 6.22
CA VAL A 9 -7.58 -2.72 4.90
C VAL A 9 -8.69 -3.56 4.27
N ALA A 10 -9.47 -2.96 3.39
CA ALA A 10 -10.50 -3.65 2.63
C ALA A 10 -10.62 -3.06 1.23
N PHE A 11 -11.08 -3.89 0.28
CA PHE A 11 -11.54 -3.44 -1.04
C PHE A 11 -13.05 -3.64 -1.13
N ILE A 12 -13.75 -2.61 -1.61
CA ILE A 12 -15.19 -2.67 -1.90
C ILE A 12 -15.34 -2.57 -3.42
N LEU A 13 -15.89 -3.61 -4.04
CA LEU A 13 -16.02 -3.71 -5.48
C LEU A 13 -17.49 -3.64 -5.91
N ASN A 14 -17.78 -2.81 -6.91
CA ASN A 14 -19.09 -2.82 -7.55
C ASN A 14 -19.19 -4.01 -8.53
N LYS A 15 -20.02 -4.99 -8.18
CA LYS A 15 -20.22 -6.23 -8.95
C LYS A 15 -20.90 -6.03 -10.31
N GLU A 16 -21.59 -4.90 -10.51
CA GLU A 16 -22.17 -4.54 -11.81
C GLU A 16 -21.10 -4.09 -12.81
N LYS A 17 -19.96 -3.59 -12.30
CA LYS A 17 -18.85 -3.09 -13.11
C LYS A 17 -17.67 -4.06 -13.17
N ILE A 18 -17.49 -4.88 -12.15
CA ILE A 18 -16.35 -5.80 -12.00
C ILE A 18 -16.80 -7.25 -12.08
N ASN A 19 -16.14 -8.02 -12.95
CA ASN A 19 -16.28 -9.47 -12.96
C ASN A 19 -15.50 -10.10 -11.80
N ILE A 20 -16.16 -10.27 -10.66
CA ILE A 20 -15.56 -10.82 -9.43
C ILE A 20 -14.96 -12.23 -9.57
N LYS A 21 -15.36 -13.01 -10.59
CA LYS A 21 -14.80 -14.36 -10.82
C LYS A 21 -13.36 -14.32 -11.32
N LYS A 22 -12.92 -13.17 -11.84
CA LYS A 22 -11.57 -12.94 -12.35
C LYS A 22 -10.75 -12.01 -11.46
N VAL A 23 -11.19 -11.83 -10.22
CA VAL A 23 -10.47 -11.06 -9.23
C VAL A 23 -9.52 -11.99 -8.48
N ALA A 24 -8.25 -11.58 -8.39
CA ALA A 24 -7.27 -12.22 -7.51
C ALA A 24 -6.95 -11.26 -6.35
N LEU A 25 -7.13 -11.74 -5.12
CA LEU A 25 -6.82 -11.01 -3.90
C LEU A 25 -5.69 -11.72 -3.17
N LYS A 26 -4.68 -10.98 -2.72
CA LYS A 26 -3.57 -11.53 -1.94
C LYS A 26 -3.21 -10.60 -0.81
N GLU A 27 -3.27 -11.11 0.41
CA GLU A 27 -2.74 -10.42 1.58
C GLU A 27 -1.23 -10.67 1.63
N LEU A 28 -0.44 -9.59 1.62
CA LEU A 28 1.03 -9.66 1.66
C LEU A 28 1.55 -9.50 3.09
N ILE A 29 0.95 -8.57 3.84
CA ILE A 29 1.20 -8.38 5.26
C ILE A 29 -0.16 -8.38 5.97
N PRO A 30 -0.40 -9.32 6.91
CA PRO A 30 -1.69 -9.50 7.56
C PRO A 30 -2.28 -8.20 8.15
N GLY A 31 -3.49 -7.84 7.72
CA GLY A 31 -4.22 -6.63 8.15
C GLY A 31 -3.64 -5.32 7.66
N ARG A 32 -2.52 -5.33 6.93
CA ARG A 32 -1.76 -4.12 6.59
C ARG A 32 -1.63 -3.91 5.10
N VAL A 33 -1.35 -4.95 4.33
CA VAL A 33 -1.11 -4.83 2.89
C VAL A 33 -1.89 -5.88 2.13
N THR A 34 -2.77 -5.42 1.25
CA THR A 34 -3.55 -6.29 0.37
C THR A 34 -3.37 -5.87 -1.08
N PHE A 35 -2.98 -6.83 -1.90
CA PHE A 35 -2.92 -6.74 -3.36
C PHE A 35 -4.24 -7.24 -3.97
N LEU A 36 -4.72 -6.52 -4.98
CA LEU A 36 -5.91 -6.85 -5.75
C LEU A 36 -5.58 -6.73 -7.24
N SER A 37 -5.75 -7.82 -7.98
CA SER A 37 -5.69 -7.83 -9.44
C SER A 37 -7.08 -8.08 -10.01
N LEU A 38 -7.51 -7.25 -10.97
CA LEU A 38 -8.81 -7.39 -11.64
C LEU A 38 -8.71 -7.00 -13.12
N GLU A 39 -9.62 -7.50 -13.95
CA GLU A 39 -9.81 -6.99 -15.31
C GLU A 39 -10.62 -5.70 -15.27
N TRP A 40 -10.08 -4.62 -15.85
CA TRP A 40 -10.74 -3.34 -15.98
C TRP A 40 -11.13 -3.06 -17.43
N GLN A 41 -12.39 -3.35 -17.76
CA GLN A 41 -12.98 -3.09 -19.08
C GLN A 41 -12.06 -3.48 -20.25
N GLN A 42 -11.70 -2.53 -21.12
CA GLN A 42 -10.82 -2.75 -22.28
C GLN A 42 -9.34 -2.40 -21.97
N GLU A 43 -9.04 -1.90 -20.79
CA GLU A 43 -7.69 -1.41 -20.42
C GLU A 43 -6.79 -2.52 -19.88
N GLY A 44 -7.32 -3.72 -19.68
CA GLY A 44 -6.55 -4.90 -19.28
C GLY A 44 -6.58 -5.16 -17.77
N LEU A 45 -5.47 -5.66 -17.22
CA LEU A 45 -5.37 -5.96 -15.79
C LEU A 45 -4.98 -4.72 -15.00
N LEU A 46 -5.77 -4.42 -13.98
CA LEU A 46 -5.49 -3.40 -12.99
C LEU A 46 -4.92 -4.07 -11.74
N HIS A 47 -3.75 -3.62 -11.30
CA HIS A 47 -3.06 -4.11 -10.11
C HIS A 47 -3.10 -3.02 -9.04
N LEU A 48 -3.82 -3.27 -7.96
CA LEU A 48 -4.04 -2.31 -6.87
C LEU A 48 -3.36 -2.82 -5.60
N LEU A 49 -2.64 -1.94 -4.92
CA LEU A 49 -2.02 -2.22 -3.64
C LEU A 49 -2.60 -1.28 -2.58
N ASN A 50 -3.33 -1.83 -1.62
CA ASN A 50 -3.91 -1.06 -0.51
C ASN A 50 -3.13 -1.32 0.78
N ILE A 51 -2.68 -0.24 1.41
CA ILE A 51 -1.74 -0.26 2.52
C ILE A 51 -2.30 0.53 3.71
N TYR A 52 -2.14 -0.02 4.90
CA TYR A 52 -2.31 0.69 6.15
C TYR A 52 -1.03 0.55 6.98
N ALA A 53 -0.12 1.51 6.85
CA ALA A 53 1.20 1.46 7.48
C ALA A 53 1.11 1.58 9.02
N PRO A 54 2.16 1.21 9.77
CA PRO A 54 2.23 1.46 11.21
C PRO A 54 2.08 2.94 11.56
N ASN A 55 1.53 3.27 12.73
CA ASN A 55 1.53 4.66 13.24
C ASN A 55 2.90 5.06 13.82
N ASP A 56 3.71 4.06 14.20
CA ASP A 56 5.02 4.29 14.79
C ASP A 56 6.06 4.42 13.68
N LEU A 57 6.59 5.64 13.50
CA LEU A 57 7.56 5.98 12.46
C LEU A 57 8.84 5.14 12.53
N TRP A 58 9.20 4.62 13.72
CA TRP A 58 10.36 3.74 13.88
C TRP A 58 10.17 2.35 13.24
N MET A 59 8.92 1.93 13.02
CA MET A 59 8.58 0.65 12.38
C MET A 59 8.61 0.73 10.84
N HIS A 60 8.63 1.93 10.25
CA HIS A 60 8.51 2.09 8.80
C HIS A 60 9.63 1.38 8.02
N PRO A 61 10.93 1.53 8.36
CA PRO A 61 11.99 0.88 7.60
C PRO A 61 11.81 -0.65 7.50
N GLU A 62 11.47 -1.31 8.60
CA GLU A 62 11.22 -2.75 8.62
C GLU A 62 9.96 -3.11 7.84
N PHE A 63 8.88 -2.34 8.00
CA PHE A 63 7.62 -2.57 7.31
C PHE A 63 7.74 -2.50 5.78
N TRP A 64 8.40 -1.46 5.27
CA TRP A 64 8.59 -1.28 3.82
C TRP A 64 9.55 -2.34 3.24
N SER A 65 10.62 -2.68 3.98
CA SER A 65 11.52 -3.77 3.60
C SER A 65 10.78 -5.12 3.54
N GLU A 66 9.93 -5.43 4.53
CA GLU A 66 9.11 -6.65 4.51
C GLU A 66 8.19 -6.66 3.29
N LEU A 67 7.54 -5.55 2.97
CA LEU A 67 6.66 -5.46 1.80
C LEU A 67 7.41 -5.79 0.51
N GLU A 68 8.59 -5.20 0.28
CA GLU A 68 9.40 -5.49 -0.90
C GLU A 68 9.80 -6.97 -0.97
N GLU A 69 10.23 -7.55 0.15
CA GLU A 69 10.59 -8.97 0.23
C GLU A 69 9.40 -9.86 -0.10
N LYS A 70 8.24 -9.59 0.50
CA LYS A 70 6.99 -10.33 0.21
C LYS A 70 6.67 -10.19 -1.27
N TRP A 71 6.70 -8.98 -1.82
CA TRP A 71 6.41 -8.70 -3.23
C TRP A 71 7.28 -9.52 -4.18
N ARG A 72 8.60 -9.53 -3.95
CA ARG A 72 9.56 -10.31 -4.75
C ARG A 72 9.33 -11.81 -4.59
N SER A 73 9.07 -12.28 -3.36
CA SER A 73 8.84 -13.70 -3.09
C SER A 73 7.61 -14.28 -3.79
N VAL A 74 6.60 -13.43 -4.06
CA VAL A 74 5.36 -13.84 -4.72
C VAL A 74 5.35 -13.55 -6.22
N ASN A 75 6.40 -12.93 -6.75
CA ASN A 75 6.61 -12.59 -8.16
C ASN A 75 5.40 -11.87 -8.79
N LEU A 76 4.89 -10.84 -8.11
CA LEU A 76 3.79 -10.01 -8.61
C LEU A 76 4.29 -8.97 -9.62
N SER A 77 3.52 -8.73 -10.67
CA SER A 77 3.69 -7.59 -11.57
C SER A 77 3.57 -6.27 -10.81
N SER A 78 4.31 -5.22 -11.21
CA SER A 78 4.21 -3.89 -10.60
C SER A 78 2.76 -3.42 -10.43
N PRO A 79 2.43 -2.79 -9.29
CA PRO A 79 1.10 -2.27 -9.08
C PRO A 79 0.87 -1.06 -10.01
N THR A 80 -0.34 -0.96 -10.55
CA THR A 80 -0.80 0.23 -11.27
C THR A 80 -1.02 1.39 -10.29
N PHE A 81 -1.58 1.09 -9.12
CA PHE A 81 -1.79 2.07 -8.06
C PHE A 81 -1.38 1.50 -6.70
N MET A 82 -0.68 2.33 -5.92
CA MET A 82 -0.43 2.15 -4.50
C MET A 82 -1.25 3.20 -3.76
N LEU A 83 -2.07 2.77 -2.81
CA LEU A 83 -3.03 3.62 -2.12
C LEU A 83 -3.23 3.18 -0.68
N GLY A 84 -3.90 4.02 0.10
CA GLY A 84 -4.28 3.75 1.47
C GLY A 84 -3.78 4.83 2.40
N ASP A 85 -3.43 4.45 3.62
CA ASP A 85 -2.96 5.35 4.66
C ASP A 85 -1.54 4.91 5.08
N PHE A 86 -0.57 5.75 4.71
CA PHE A 86 0.84 5.48 4.97
C PHE A 86 1.30 6.01 6.33
N ASN A 87 0.41 6.62 7.13
CA ASN A 87 0.70 7.21 8.44
C ASN A 87 1.98 8.06 8.46
N LEU A 88 2.27 8.73 7.34
CA LEU A 88 3.47 9.52 7.12
C LEU A 88 3.15 10.69 6.20
N THR A 89 3.83 11.81 6.44
CA THR A 89 3.87 12.97 5.57
C THR A 89 5.26 13.04 4.93
N GLU A 90 5.33 13.05 3.59
CA GLU A 90 6.61 13.03 2.86
C GLU A 90 7.28 14.41 2.76
N ASP A 91 6.50 15.49 2.61
CA ASP A 91 7.00 16.87 2.60
C ASP A 91 6.45 17.64 3.81
N PRO A 92 7.30 18.34 4.60
CA PRO A 92 6.82 19.14 5.72
C PRO A 92 5.78 20.21 5.32
N LEU A 93 5.76 20.64 4.05
CA LEU A 93 4.77 21.59 3.51
C LEU A 93 3.35 21.02 3.47
N ASP A 94 3.21 19.69 3.48
CA ASP A 94 1.90 19.01 3.43
C ASP A 94 1.22 18.96 4.81
N HIS A 95 1.87 19.48 5.86
CA HIS A 95 1.34 19.46 7.22
C HIS A 95 1.52 20.79 7.97
N ALA A 96 0.42 21.28 8.56
CA ALA A 96 0.44 22.43 9.46
C ALA A 96 0.07 21.97 10.89
N PRO A 97 0.94 22.19 11.91
CA PRO A 97 2.23 22.89 11.86
C PRO A 97 3.34 22.05 11.23
N THR A 98 4.32 22.73 10.65
CA THR A 98 5.49 22.15 9.99
C THR A 98 6.34 21.44 11.05
N HIS A 99 6.41 20.11 10.97
CA HIS A 99 7.28 19.30 11.83
C HIS A 99 8.43 18.72 11.01
N SER A 100 9.60 18.49 11.63
CA SER A 100 10.71 17.82 10.94
C SER A 100 10.30 16.38 10.62
N ASN A 101 10.43 15.99 9.36
CA ASN A 101 10.11 14.63 8.94
C ASN A 101 11.05 13.61 9.60
N HIS A 102 10.51 12.41 9.84
CA HIS A 102 11.32 11.28 10.26
C HIS A 102 12.00 10.69 9.01
N GLU A 103 13.16 11.22 8.65
CA GLU A 103 13.91 10.89 7.44
C GLU A 103 14.03 9.38 7.15
N PRO A 104 14.28 8.49 8.14
CA PRO A 104 14.31 7.05 7.88
C PRO A 104 12.97 6.49 7.38
N ALA A 105 11.85 7.03 7.86
CA ALA A 105 10.51 6.57 7.48
C ALA A 105 10.14 7.04 6.06
N VAL A 106 10.49 8.29 5.73
CA VAL A 106 10.28 8.88 4.39
C VAL A 106 11.17 8.19 3.35
N SER A 107 12.44 7.99 3.66
CA SER A 107 13.37 7.32 2.75
C SER A 107 12.91 5.89 2.44
N ALA A 108 12.49 5.14 3.47
CA ALA A 108 12.01 3.78 3.29
C ALA A 108 10.74 3.67 2.44
N LEU A 109 9.79 4.61 2.58
CA LEU A 109 8.62 4.69 1.69
C LEU A 109 9.04 4.97 0.25
N ARG A 110 9.93 5.94 0.03
CA ARG A 110 10.42 6.30 -1.31
C ARG A 110 11.16 5.15 -1.99
N ASP A 111 12.03 4.46 -1.26
CA ASP A 111 12.76 3.31 -1.76
C ASP A 111 11.80 2.18 -2.17
N CYS A 112 10.78 1.90 -1.34
CA CYS A 112 9.75 0.92 -1.67
C CYS A 112 8.91 1.33 -2.89
N SER A 113 8.49 2.60 -2.98
CA SER A 113 7.74 3.12 -4.14
C SER A 113 8.57 2.98 -5.43
N GLN A 114 9.86 3.31 -5.39
CA GLN A 114 10.77 3.11 -6.52
C GLN A 114 10.95 1.64 -6.87
N ALA A 115 11.13 0.75 -5.88
CA ALA A 115 11.26 -0.68 -6.08
C ALA A 115 10.02 -1.31 -6.72
N LEU A 116 8.83 -0.76 -6.42
CA LEU A 116 7.56 -1.16 -7.03
C LEU A 116 7.28 -0.45 -8.36
N ASN A 117 8.12 0.50 -8.78
CA ASN A 117 7.96 1.35 -9.96
C ASN A 117 6.66 2.18 -9.92
N VAL A 118 6.35 2.73 -8.75
CA VAL A 118 5.23 3.67 -8.53
C VAL A 118 5.80 5.06 -8.29
N GLN A 119 5.15 6.07 -8.87
CA GLN A 119 5.47 7.47 -8.65
C GLN A 119 4.34 8.12 -7.86
N ASP A 120 4.70 9.03 -6.94
CA ASP A 120 3.72 9.93 -6.37
C ASP A 120 3.25 10.92 -7.45
N THR A 121 1.94 11.09 -7.55
CA THR A 121 1.28 11.88 -8.61
C THR A 121 0.37 12.96 -8.04
N TRP A 122 0.39 13.17 -6.72
CA TRP A 122 -0.45 14.15 -6.01
C TRP A 122 0.32 15.40 -5.60
#